data_AF-A0A662ABE6-F1
#
_entry.id   AF-A0A662ABE6-F1
#
_cell.length_a   1.000
_cell.length_b   1.000
_cell.length_c   1.000
_cell.angle_alpha   90.00
_cell.angle_beta   90.00
_cell.angle_gamma   90.00
#
_symmetry.space_group_name_H-M   'P 1'
#
loop_
_entity.id
_entity.type
_entity.pdbx_description
1 polymer ?
#
loop_
_entity_poly.entity_id
_entity_poly.type
_entity_poly.pdbx_seq_one_letter_code
_entity_poly.pdbx_strand_id
1 'polypeptide(L)' 'VCIIEAMKLFNEIESEISGKVVKILVDDSSPVEFDQPLFLIDPS' A
#
# COMPACT_ATOMS: atom_id res chain seq x y z
N VAL A 1 -6.37 -1.03 3.24
CA VAL A 1 -6.09 -0.70 1.81
C VAL A 1 -5.50 -1.90 1.10
N CYS A 2 -4.41 -2.47 1.63
CA CYS A 2 -3.83 -3.72 1.15
C CYS A 2 -3.28 -4.52 2.33
N ILE A 3 -2.80 -5.74 2.06
CA ILE A 3 -2.16 -6.61 3.05
C ILE A 3 -0.73 -6.89 2.55
N ILE A 4 0.25 -6.84 3.45
CA ILE A 4 1.66 -7.12 3.16
C ILE A 4 2.16 -8.21 4.10
N GLU A 5 2.98 -9.12 3.57
CA GLU A 5 3.72 -10.07 4.40
C GLU A 5 5.08 -9.49 4.82
N ALA A 6 5.30 -9.35 6.12
CA ALA A 6 6.58 -8.95 6.69
C ALA A 6 6.96 -9.90 7.83
N MET A 7 8.17 -10.47 7.78
CA MET A 7 8.69 -11.37 8.82
C MET A 7 7.73 -12.55 9.17
N LYS A 8 7.08 -13.15 8.15
CA LYS A 8 6.06 -14.21 8.28
C LYS A 8 4.76 -13.78 8.97
N LEU A 9 4.52 -12.47 9.07
CA LEU A 9 3.28 -11.90 9.58
C LEU A 9 2.59 -11.14 8.45
N PHE A 10 1.26 -11.25 8.39
CA PHE A 10 0.46 -10.45 7.48
C PHE A 10 -0.01 -9.20 8.22
N ASN A 11 0.36 -8.05 7.68
CA ASN A 11 0.05 -6.74 8.22
C ASN A 11 -0.93 -6.05 7.28
N GLU A 12 -2.00 -5.48 7.85
CA GLU A 12 -2.92 -4.65 7.09
C GLU A 12 -2.37 -3.22 7.02
N ILE A 13 -2.33 -2.67 5.80
CA ILE A 13 -1.93 -1.28 5.57
C ILE A 13 -3.20 -0.45 5.38
N GLU A 14 -3.43 0.46 6.31
CA GLU A 14 -4.55 1.40 6.27
C GLU A 14 -4.16 2.70 5.57
N SER A 15 -5.16 3.43 5.07
CA SER A 15 -4.92 4.76 4.50
C SER A 15 -4.91 5.79 5.62
N GLU A 16 -3.89 6.65 5.64
CA GLU A 16 -3.84 7.77 6.59
C GLU A 16 -4.88 8.86 6.26
N ILE A 17 -5.28 8.93 4.98
CA ILE A 17 -6.21 9.94 4.47
C ILE A 17 -7.40 9.30 3.75
N SER A 18 -8.55 9.98 3.78
CA SER A 18 -9.68 9.65 2.92
C SER A 18 -9.44 10.18 1.51
N GLY A 19 -9.82 9.41 0.49
CA GLY A 19 -9.66 9.80 -0.90
C GLY A 19 -9.92 8.64 -1.86
N LYS A 20 -9.60 8.86 -3.14
CA LYS A 20 -9.71 7.86 -4.21
C LYS A 20 -8.32 7.36 -4.61
N VAL A 21 -8.15 6.04 -4.75
CA VAL A 21 -6.92 5.46 -5.31
C VAL A 21 -6.86 5.81 -6.80
N VAL A 22 -5.88 6.62 -7.18
CA VAL A 22 -5.66 7.03 -8.58
C VAL A 22 -4.64 6.15 -9.29
N LYS A 23 -3.71 5.53 -8.56
CA LYS A 23 -2.71 4.64 -9.13
C LYS A 23 -2.22 3.61 -8.10
N ILE A 24 -2.00 2.40 -8.58
CA ILE A 24 -1.28 1.35 -7.85
C ILE A 24 0.15 1.35 -8.41
N LEU A 25 1.15 1.44 -7.52
CA LEU A 25 2.57 1.58 -7.88
C LEU A 25 3.36 0.27 -7.79
N VAL A 26 2.74 -0.78 -7.28
CA VAL A 26 3.35 -2.10 -7.09
C VAL A 26 2.40 -3.18 -7.61
N ASP A 27 2.96 -4.21 -8.23
CA ASP A 27 2.20 -5.40 -8.61
C ASP A 27 2.02 -6.34 -7.42
N ASP A 28 0.98 -7.17 -7.46
CA ASP A 28 0.73 -8.17 -6.43
C ASP A 28 1.92 -9.15 -6.29
N SER A 29 2.17 -9.60 -5.07
CA SER A 29 3.29 -10.48 -4.71
C SER A 29 4.70 -9.94 -5.05
N SER A 30 4.83 -8.64 -5.37
CA SER A 30 6.13 -8.02 -5.59
C SER A 30 6.79 -7.63 -4.26
N PRO A 31 8.12 -7.75 -4.14
CA PRO A 31 8.83 -7.29 -2.95
C PRO A 31 8.73 -5.77 -2.83
N VAL A 32 8.63 -5.29 -1.59
CA VAL A 32 8.56 -3.87 -1.25
C VAL A 32 9.59 -3.54 -0.18
N GLU A 33 10.12 -2.32 -0.20
CA GLU A 33 11.06 -1.80 0.78
C GLU A 33 10.39 -0.86 1.80
N PHE A 34 11.10 -0.60 2.89
CA PHE A 34 10.67 0.41 3.86
C PHE A 34 10.58 1.79 3.18
N ASP A 35 9.55 2.56 3.51
CA ASP A 35 9.21 3.86 2.91
C ASP A 35 8.91 3.84 1.39
N GLN A 36 8.73 2.66 0.79
CA GLN A 36 8.32 2.57 -0.62
C GLN A 36 6.85 2.98 -0.80
N PRO A 37 6.54 3.91 -1.73
CA PRO A 37 5.15 4.28 -2.01
C PRO A 37 4.41 3.17 -2.77
N LEU A 38 3.22 2.81 -2.29
CA LEU A 38 2.40 1.70 -2.84
C LEU A 38 1.19 2.17 -3.64
N PHE A 39 0.55 3.24 -3.19
CA PHE A 39 -0.65 3.80 -3.80
C PHE A 39 -0.54 5.32 -3.91
N LEU A 40 -1.03 5.87 -5.01
CA LEU A 40 -1.32 7.30 -5.10
C LEU A 40 -2.80 7.50 -4.78
N ILE A 41 -3.07 8.38 -3.83
CA ILE A 41 -4.41 8.72 -3.35
C ILE A 41 -4.67 10.19 -3.67
N ASP A 42 -5.83 10.46 -4.27
CA ASP A 42 -6.36 11.81 -4.47
C ASP A 42 -7.39 12.11 -3.37
N PRO A 43 -7.12 13.04 -2.44
CA PRO A 43 -8.04 13.40 -1.35
C PRO A 43 -9.20 14.33 -1.78
N SER A 44 -9.24 14.75 -3.04
CA SER A 44 -10.12 15.81 -3.56
C SER A 44 -11.56 15.35 -3.86
#